data_AF-A0A0B8PQ23-F1
#
_entry.id   AF-A0A0B8PQ23-F1
#
_cell.length_a   1.000
_cell.length_b   1.000
_cell.length_c   1.000
_cell.angle_alpha   90.00
_cell.angle_beta   90.00
_cell.angle_gamma   90.00
#
_symmetry.space_group_name_H-M   'P 1'
#
loop_
_entity.id
_entity.type
_entity.pdbx_description
1 polymer ?
#
loop_
_entity_poly.entity_id
_entity_poly.type
_entity_poly.pdbx_seq_one_letter_code
_entity_poly.pdbx_strand_id
1 'polypeptide(L)'
;MTGLSRAGKTAFITSFVNQLISSATDDNLPLLDVAEQGRLLGARRVPQKSLLTPRFNLDASIESLSSEPPTWPEPTRDVSEIRLAIKYQPKSRARKLLSSSSTLYLDLVDYPGEWLLDLPMLEMDYLQWSESQIRRLEQIALPEVKEWLGRVVDLSLNQEQDDKLINQLSREYTELLQLLKQKGYHHIQPGRFVLPGELAEAPVLLFFPYVGEDKPAKGSALSLLHKRYKEYQNQVIKPFISAILPSLTDRLCWWMCCHR
;
A
#
# COMPACT_ATOMS: atom_id res chain seq x y z
N MET A 1 -8.66 0.99 3.42
CA MET A 1 -8.03 2.23 3.91
C MET A 1 -6.71 2.38 3.19
N THR A 2 -6.51 3.48 2.50
CA THR A 2 -5.26 3.77 1.79
C THR A 2 -4.98 5.27 1.76
N GLY A 3 -3.82 5.66 1.23
CA GLY A 3 -3.27 7.01 1.29
C GLY A 3 -1.75 6.98 1.40
N LEU A 4 -1.10 8.06 0.98
CA LEU A 4 0.36 8.17 1.01
C LEU A 4 0.91 8.02 2.44
N SER A 5 2.21 7.73 2.55
CA SER A 5 2.88 7.64 3.85
C SER A 5 2.59 8.85 4.73
N ARG A 6 2.36 8.59 6.03
CA ARG A 6 2.02 9.61 7.05
C ARG A 6 0.69 10.35 6.83
N ALA A 7 -0.21 9.86 5.99
CA ALA A 7 -1.56 10.41 5.86
C ALA A 7 -2.48 10.15 7.08
N GLY A 8 -2.01 9.47 8.14
CA GLY A 8 -2.78 9.22 9.36
C GLY A 8 -3.65 7.96 9.35
N LYS A 9 -3.44 7.04 8.40
CA LYS A 9 -4.24 5.78 8.26
C LYS A 9 -4.30 4.95 9.54
N THR A 10 -3.15 4.66 10.13
CA THR A 10 -3.05 3.84 11.34
C THR A 10 -3.78 4.50 12.51
N ALA A 11 -3.54 5.80 12.74
CA ALA A 11 -4.24 6.57 13.78
C ALA A 11 -5.76 6.59 13.56
N PHE A 12 -6.20 6.76 12.33
CA PHE A 12 -7.61 6.75 11.96
C PHE A 12 -8.27 5.40 12.23
N ILE A 13 -7.67 4.29 11.76
CA ILE A 13 -8.20 2.94 11.99
C ILE A 13 -8.26 2.65 13.48
N THR A 14 -7.21 2.97 14.22
CA THR A 14 -7.15 2.81 15.68
C THR A 14 -8.30 3.55 16.36
N SER A 15 -8.49 4.84 16.06
CA SER A 15 -9.57 5.63 16.64
C SER A 15 -10.95 5.08 16.25
N PHE A 16 -11.17 4.80 14.96
CA PHE A 16 -12.43 4.29 14.43
C PHE A 16 -12.82 2.96 15.06
N VAL A 17 -11.88 2.02 15.13
CA VAL A 17 -12.10 0.71 15.74
C VAL A 17 -12.34 0.84 17.25
N ASN A 18 -11.56 1.68 17.93
CA ASN A 18 -11.71 1.90 19.38
C ASN A 18 -13.11 2.45 19.71
N GLN A 19 -13.58 3.46 18.99
CA GLN A 19 -14.92 4.03 19.17
C GLN A 19 -16.04 3.01 18.94
N LEU A 20 -15.91 2.15 17.92
CA LEU A 20 -16.90 1.11 17.67
C LEU A 20 -16.92 0.06 18.78
N ILE A 21 -15.76 -0.35 19.30
CA ILE A 21 -15.69 -1.34 20.38
C ILE A 21 -16.26 -0.76 21.68
N SER A 22 -15.96 0.50 22.00
CA SER A 22 -16.48 1.19 23.18
C SER A 22 -17.95 1.62 23.08
N SER A 23 -18.58 1.48 21.91
CA SER A 23 -19.97 1.92 21.69
C SER A 23 -21.04 1.24 22.57
N ALA A 24 -20.71 0.16 23.26
CA ALA A 24 -21.63 -0.49 24.21
C ALA A 24 -21.63 0.17 25.59
N THR A 25 -20.58 0.92 25.93
CA THR A 25 -20.42 1.59 27.23
C THR A 25 -20.50 3.11 27.11
N ASP A 26 -20.19 3.65 25.93
CA ASP A 26 -19.99 5.07 25.70
C ASP A 26 -20.98 5.61 24.66
N ASP A 27 -21.73 6.67 24.98
CA ASP A 27 -22.67 7.35 24.06
C ASP A 27 -21.96 8.39 23.16
N ASN A 28 -20.78 8.04 22.63
CA ASN A 28 -19.87 8.98 21.96
C ASN A 28 -20.01 9.03 20.43
N LEU A 29 -21.10 8.49 19.86
CA LEU A 29 -21.34 8.41 18.40
C LEU A 29 -22.66 9.07 17.95
N PRO A 30 -22.90 10.36 18.27
CA PRO A 30 -24.18 11.03 18.00
C PRO A 30 -24.50 11.21 16.50
N LEU A 31 -23.49 11.20 15.63
CA LEU A 31 -23.65 11.32 14.18
C LEU A 31 -23.80 9.96 13.48
N LEU A 32 -23.79 8.85 14.23
CA LEU A 32 -24.01 7.52 13.69
C LEU A 32 -25.46 7.11 13.95
N ASP A 33 -26.32 7.19 12.93
CA ASP A 33 -27.77 6.89 12.99
C ASP A 33 -28.17 5.64 13.79
N VAL A 34 -27.35 4.58 13.77
CA VAL A 34 -27.64 3.35 14.50
C VAL A 34 -27.36 3.47 16.00
N ALA A 35 -26.34 4.24 16.37
CA ALA A 35 -26.04 4.56 17.76
C ALA A 35 -27.03 5.61 18.30
N GLU A 36 -27.25 6.69 17.56
CA GLU A 36 -28.18 7.78 17.93
C GLU A 36 -29.60 7.28 18.23
N GLN A 37 -30.08 6.26 17.51
CA GLN A 37 -31.39 5.66 17.75
C GLN A 37 -31.40 4.55 18.82
N GLY A 38 -30.31 4.37 19.58
CA GLY A 38 -30.18 3.31 20.59
C GLY A 38 -30.24 1.89 20.01
N ARG A 39 -29.96 1.73 18.71
CA ARG A 39 -30.05 0.43 18.02
C ARG A 39 -28.71 -0.28 17.92
N LEU A 40 -27.59 0.40 18.17
CA LEU A 40 -26.27 -0.21 18.21
C LEU A 40 -26.12 -0.97 19.53
N LEU A 41 -25.92 -2.29 19.45
CA LEU A 41 -25.80 -3.14 20.63
C LEU A 41 -24.34 -3.35 21.07
N GLY A 42 -23.39 -2.95 20.23
CA GLY A 42 -21.95 -3.04 20.47
C GLY A 42 -21.19 -3.67 19.31
N ALA A 43 -19.87 -3.57 19.38
CA ALA A 43 -18.96 -4.20 18.43
C ALA A 43 -17.84 -4.95 19.15
N ARG A 44 -17.30 -5.97 18.48
CA ARG A 44 -16.12 -6.70 18.98
C ARG A 44 -15.22 -7.15 17.85
N ARG A 45 -13.93 -7.30 18.15
CA ARG A 45 -12.96 -7.95 17.26
C ARG A 45 -13.34 -9.41 17.05
N VAL A 46 -13.22 -9.89 15.82
CA VAL A 46 -13.38 -11.31 15.48
C VAL A 46 -12.24 -11.75 14.55
N PRO A 47 -11.94 -13.06 14.46
CA PRO A 47 -10.90 -13.55 13.56
C PRO A 47 -11.15 -13.12 12.11
N GLN A 48 -10.09 -12.65 11.45
CA GLN A 48 -10.06 -12.29 10.03
C GLN A 48 -10.33 -13.51 9.12
N LYS A 49 -10.76 -13.26 7.88
CA LYS A 49 -10.99 -14.33 6.89
C LYS A 49 -9.68 -14.86 6.33
N SER A 50 -8.79 -13.95 5.94
CA SER A 50 -7.51 -14.32 5.33
C SER A 50 -6.50 -14.67 6.41
N LEU A 51 -5.98 -15.90 6.39
CA LEU A 51 -4.88 -16.29 7.28
C LEU A 51 -3.51 -15.90 6.70
N LEU A 52 -3.47 -15.43 5.45
CA LEU A 52 -2.25 -15.00 4.75
C LEU A 52 -1.97 -13.51 4.94
N THR A 53 -2.96 -12.72 5.35
CA THR A 53 -2.82 -11.29 5.58
C THR A 53 -2.49 -11.03 7.06
N PRO A 54 -1.45 -10.25 7.38
CA PRO A 54 -1.17 -9.86 8.75
C PRO A 54 -2.36 -9.15 9.43
N ARG A 55 -2.50 -9.33 10.74
CA ARG A 55 -3.52 -8.61 11.52
C ARG A 55 -3.08 -7.17 11.78
N PHE A 56 -4.01 -6.23 11.71
CA PHE A 56 -3.77 -4.87 12.18
C PHE A 56 -3.57 -4.87 13.70
N ASN A 57 -2.44 -4.34 14.16
CA ASN A 57 -2.05 -4.36 15.57
C ASN A 57 -2.70 -3.20 16.35
N LEU A 58 -3.99 -3.36 16.64
CA LEU A 58 -4.76 -2.38 17.41
C LEU A 58 -4.17 -2.19 18.81
N ASP A 59 -3.77 -3.27 19.48
CA ASP A 59 -3.31 -3.23 20.87
C ASP A 59 -2.02 -2.41 20.98
N ALA A 60 -1.02 -2.66 20.12
CA ALA A 60 0.20 -1.84 20.10
C ALA A 60 -0.07 -0.38 19.69
N SER A 61 -1.08 -0.14 18.85
CA SER A 61 -1.46 1.23 18.48
C SER A 61 -2.07 1.99 19.66
N ILE A 62 -2.91 1.34 20.47
CA ILE A 62 -3.48 1.92 21.68
C ILE A 62 -2.38 2.11 22.73
N GLU A 63 -1.48 1.14 22.90
CA GLU A 63 -0.34 1.25 23.81
C GLU A 63 0.55 2.46 23.45
N SER A 64 0.87 2.65 22.17
CA SER A 64 1.65 3.81 21.69
C SER A 64 0.98 5.14 22.07
N LEU A 65 -0.34 5.23 21.90
CA LEU A 65 -1.12 6.43 22.23
C LEU A 65 -1.29 6.63 23.75
N SER A 66 -1.13 5.58 24.54
CA SER A 66 -1.29 5.59 26.00
C SER A 66 0.05 5.61 26.74
N SER A 67 1.18 5.67 26.03
CA SER A 67 2.51 5.73 26.63
C SER A 67 2.80 7.08 27.29
N GLU A 68 3.85 7.14 28.10
CA GLU A 68 4.34 8.38 28.72
C GLU A 68 5.80 8.65 28.29
N PRO A 69 6.06 9.64 27.41
CA PRO A 69 5.09 10.48 26.69
C PRO A 69 4.31 9.70 25.61
N PRO A 70 3.12 10.15 25.20
CA PRO A 70 2.33 9.48 24.16
C PRO A 70 3.02 9.61 22.80
N THR A 71 2.99 8.55 22.02
CA THR A 71 3.59 8.49 20.68
C THR A 71 2.57 8.06 19.62
N TRP A 72 2.77 8.52 18.39
CA TRP A 72 1.92 8.08 17.29
C TRP A 72 2.23 6.62 16.94
N PRO A 73 1.22 5.78 16.64
CA PRO A 73 1.44 4.40 16.20
C PRO A 73 2.35 4.32 14.98
N GLU A 74 3.13 3.25 14.90
CA GLU A 74 4.02 2.99 13.76
C GLU A 74 3.25 2.99 12.43
N PRO A 75 3.73 3.72 11.41
CA PRO A 75 3.10 3.71 10.11
C PRO A 75 3.11 2.33 9.46
N THR A 76 2.00 2.01 8.78
CA THR A 76 1.81 0.77 8.03
C THR A 76 2.85 0.60 6.92
N ARG A 77 3.60 -0.52 6.97
CA ARG A 77 4.66 -0.86 6.00
C ARG A 77 4.26 -1.96 5.01
N ASP A 78 3.18 -2.68 5.31
CA ASP A 78 2.62 -3.79 4.52
C ASP A 78 1.08 -3.82 4.69
N VAL A 79 0.38 -4.69 3.96
CA VAL A 79 -1.06 -4.91 4.11
C VAL A 79 -1.36 -5.46 5.50
N SER A 80 -2.40 -4.94 6.15
CA SER A 80 -2.95 -5.53 7.36
C SER A 80 -4.48 -5.48 7.39
N GLU A 81 -5.10 -6.40 8.12
CA GLU A 81 -6.57 -6.51 8.21
C GLU A 81 -7.02 -6.54 9.68
N ILE A 82 -8.16 -5.89 9.97
CA ILE A 82 -8.93 -6.12 11.18
C ILE A 82 -10.40 -6.30 10.84
N ARG A 83 -11.02 -7.29 11.49
CA ARG A 83 -12.43 -7.60 11.33
C ARG A 83 -13.20 -7.32 12.61
N LEU A 84 -14.33 -6.63 12.46
CA LEU A 84 -15.29 -6.37 13.52
C LEU A 84 -16.61 -7.07 13.25
N ALA A 85 -17.24 -7.58 14.31
CA ALA A 85 -18.64 -7.96 14.32
C ALA A 85 -19.41 -6.87 15.07
N ILE A 86 -20.26 -6.14 14.34
CA ILE A 86 -21.07 -5.03 14.86
C ILE A 86 -22.51 -5.52 14.98
N LYS A 87 -22.98 -5.66 16.23
CA LYS A 87 -24.33 -6.15 16.52
C LYS A 87 -25.28 -4.96 16.64
N TYR A 88 -26.44 -5.04 15.99
CA TYR A 88 -27.42 -3.96 16.00
C TYR A 88 -28.86 -4.47 15.88
N GLN A 89 -29.82 -3.62 16.21
CA GLN A 89 -31.25 -3.86 15.99
C GLN A 89 -31.68 -3.30 14.62
N PRO A 90 -32.21 -4.14 13.70
CA PRO A 90 -32.67 -3.68 12.39
C PRO A 90 -33.84 -2.69 12.48
N LYS A 91 -33.93 -1.72 11.55
CA LYS A 91 -35.10 -0.82 11.44
C LYS A 91 -36.37 -1.56 10.98
N SER A 92 -36.23 -2.52 10.07
CA SER A 92 -37.36 -3.23 9.44
C SER A 92 -38.16 -4.08 10.44
N ARG A 93 -39.47 -3.81 10.58
CA ARG A 93 -40.39 -4.60 11.42
C ARG A 93 -40.43 -6.07 11.01
N ALA A 94 -40.35 -6.37 9.72
CA ALA A 94 -40.30 -7.75 9.22
C ALA A 94 -39.02 -8.49 9.64
N ARG A 95 -37.85 -7.82 9.64
CA ARG A 95 -36.60 -8.43 10.17
C ARG A 95 -36.62 -8.58 11.68
N LYS A 96 -37.23 -7.64 12.42
CA LYS A 96 -37.39 -7.74 13.88
C LYS A 96 -38.22 -8.95 14.32
N LEU A 97 -39.22 -9.35 13.52
CA LEU A 97 -40.04 -10.55 13.76
C LEU A 97 -39.26 -11.86 13.60
N LEU A 98 -38.21 -11.87 12.77
CA LEU A 98 -37.36 -13.04 12.53
C LEU A 98 -36.17 -13.12 13.50
N SER A 99 -35.59 -11.97 13.86
CA SER A 99 -34.50 -11.88 14.83
C SER A 99 -34.49 -10.51 15.50
N SER A 100 -34.32 -10.50 16.82
CA SER A 100 -34.20 -9.27 17.62
C SER A 100 -32.92 -8.47 17.31
N SER A 101 -31.94 -9.08 16.63
CA SER A 101 -30.68 -8.42 16.26
C SER A 101 -30.07 -8.95 14.97
N SER A 102 -29.16 -8.19 14.38
CA SER A 102 -28.36 -8.57 13.21
C SER A 102 -26.90 -8.20 13.44
N THR A 103 -26.00 -8.87 12.73
CA THR A 103 -24.55 -8.63 12.82
C THR A 103 -24.03 -8.17 11.46
N LEU A 104 -23.41 -7.00 11.42
CA LEU A 104 -22.61 -6.54 10.30
C LEU A 104 -21.16 -6.97 10.55
N TYR A 105 -20.57 -7.68 9.59
CA TYR A 105 -19.13 -7.97 9.60
C TYR A 105 -18.42 -6.90 8.77
N LEU A 106 -17.56 -6.12 9.43
CA LEU A 106 -16.78 -5.06 8.80
C LEU A 106 -15.32 -5.48 8.73
N ASP A 107 -14.79 -5.59 7.51
CA ASP A 107 -13.38 -5.86 7.23
C ASP A 107 -12.69 -4.55 6.88
N LEU A 108 -11.75 -4.11 7.72
CA LEU A 108 -10.90 -2.96 7.46
C LEU A 108 -9.54 -3.48 7.01
N VAL A 109 -9.20 -3.21 5.76
CA VAL A 109 -7.89 -3.53 5.17
C VAL A 109 -7.09 -2.23 5.05
N ASP A 110 -5.92 -2.18 5.66
CA ASP A 110 -4.94 -1.09 5.55
C ASP A 110 -3.80 -1.52 4.64
N TYR A 111 -3.38 -0.64 3.73
CA TYR A 111 -2.24 -0.88 2.85
C TYR A 111 -1.59 0.43 2.38
N PRO A 112 -0.30 0.41 2.01
CA PRO A 112 0.38 1.60 1.52
C PRO A 112 -0.21 2.19 0.24
N GLY A 113 -0.44 3.49 0.19
CA GLY A 113 -0.98 4.16 -1.01
C GLY A 113 0.01 4.21 -2.17
N GLU A 114 1.31 4.17 -1.88
CA GLU A 114 2.39 4.11 -2.87
C GLU A 114 2.24 2.91 -3.81
N TRP A 115 1.66 1.82 -3.33
CA TRP A 115 1.44 0.62 -4.13
C TRP A 115 0.37 0.80 -5.23
N LEU A 116 -0.48 1.81 -5.12
CA LEU A 116 -1.43 2.17 -6.18
C LEU A 116 -0.77 3.03 -7.27
N LEU A 117 0.42 3.59 -7.02
CA LEU A 117 1.18 4.31 -8.05
C LEU A 117 1.70 3.35 -9.12
N ASP A 118 1.73 2.04 -8.86
CA ASP A 118 2.19 1.03 -9.80
C ASP A 118 1.13 0.62 -10.82
N LEU A 119 -0.15 1.00 -10.64
CA LEU A 119 -1.23 0.56 -11.53
C LEU A 119 -1.00 0.91 -13.02
N PRO A 120 -0.54 2.13 -13.38
CA PRO A 120 -0.25 2.45 -14.77
C PRO A 120 0.79 1.53 -15.40
N MET A 121 1.67 0.91 -14.60
CA MET A 121 2.68 -0.02 -15.12
C MET A 121 2.01 -1.21 -15.81
N LEU A 122 0.79 -1.63 -15.44
CA LEU A 122 0.11 -2.76 -16.09
C LEU A 122 -0.23 -2.52 -17.56
N GLU A 123 -0.28 -1.26 -17.98
CA GLU A 123 -0.60 -0.82 -19.35
C GLU A 123 0.65 -0.43 -20.15
N MET A 124 1.84 -0.51 -19.53
CA MET A 124 3.11 -0.16 -20.15
C MET A 124 3.98 -1.41 -20.35
N ASP A 125 4.73 -1.42 -21.44
CA ASP A 125 5.93 -2.25 -21.52
C ASP A 125 7.10 -1.60 -20.76
N TYR A 126 8.23 -2.32 -20.68
CA TYR A 126 9.39 -1.85 -19.94
C TYR A 126 10.01 -0.57 -20.54
N LEU A 127 10.00 -0.43 -21.87
CA LEU A 127 10.60 0.72 -22.54
C LEU A 127 9.76 1.98 -22.31
N GLN A 128 8.45 1.89 -22.51
CA GLN A 128 7.48 2.96 -22.23
C GLN A 128 7.58 3.44 -20.77
N TRP A 129 7.62 2.48 -19.84
CA TRP A 129 7.81 2.79 -18.43
C TRP A 129 9.15 3.48 -18.17
N SER A 130 10.24 2.95 -18.73
CA SER A 130 11.59 3.48 -18.53
C SER A 130 11.73 4.91 -19.03
N GLU A 131 11.25 5.19 -20.23
CA GLU A 131 11.23 6.53 -20.79
C GLU A 131 10.40 7.50 -19.93
N SER A 132 9.24 7.06 -19.45
CA SER A 132 8.39 7.86 -18.56
C SER A 132 9.12 8.22 -17.26
N GLN A 133 9.85 7.26 -16.67
CA GLN A 133 10.60 7.51 -15.43
C GLN A 133 11.80 8.43 -15.67
N ILE A 134 12.57 8.22 -16.75
CA ILE A 134 13.72 9.06 -17.07
C ILE A 134 13.28 10.50 -17.35
N ARG A 135 12.28 10.72 -18.20
CA ARG A 135 11.73 12.08 -18.49
C ARG A 135 11.30 12.81 -17.21
N ARG A 136 10.73 12.08 -16.25
CA ARG A 136 10.33 12.64 -14.96
C ARG A 136 11.53 12.98 -14.08
N LEU A 137 12.53 12.10 -14.00
CA LEU A 137 13.74 12.33 -13.22
C LEU A 137 14.54 13.52 -13.75
N GLU A 138 14.60 13.71 -15.07
CA GLU A 138 15.24 14.87 -15.71
C GLU A 138 14.65 16.22 -15.27
N GLN A 139 13.40 16.26 -14.83
CA GLN A 139 12.75 17.46 -14.30
C GLN A 139 13.15 17.78 -12.84
N ILE A 140 13.88 16.89 -12.16
CA ILE A 140 14.24 17.03 -10.75
C ILE A 140 15.67 17.56 -10.63
N ALA A 141 15.80 18.79 -10.14
CA ALA A 141 17.08 19.48 -10.00
C ALA A 141 17.87 19.09 -8.73
N LEU A 142 17.92 17.79 -8.40
CA LEU A 142 18.71 17.27 -7.27
C LEU A 142 20.03 16.65 -7.78
N PRO A 143 21.18 16.89 -7.11
CA PRO A 143 22.46 16.30 -7.49
C PRO A 143 22.43 14.77 -7.60
N GLU A 144 21.76 14.10 -6.66
CA GLU A 144 21.67 12.64 -6.59
C GLU A 144 20.91 12.05 -7.79
N VAL A 145 19.91 12.79 -8.30
CA VAL A 145 19.17 12.40 -9.51
C VAL A 145 20.09 12.53 -10.74
N LYS A 146 20.84 13.62 -10.85
CA LYS A 146 21.76 13.85 -11.97
C LYS A 146 22.89 12.81 -11.98
N GLU A 147 23.44 12.50 -10.82
CA GLU A 147 24.48 11.48 -10.66
C GLU A 147 23.97 10.12 -11.11
N TRP A 148 22.81 9.70 -10.62
CA TRP A 148 22.22 8.42 -10.99
C TRP A 148 21.88 8.34 -12.48
N LEU A 149 21.27 9.39 -13.07
CA LEU A 149 20.99 9.45 -14.50
C LEU A 149 22.28 9.35 -15.34
N GLY A 150 23.34 10.08 -14.96
CA GLY A 150 24.63 10.03 -15.64
C GLY A 150 25.23 8.63 -15.65
N ARG A 151 25.12 7.89 -14.53
CA ARG A 151 25.57 6.50 -14.44
C ARG A 151 24.80 5.56 -15.35
N VAL A 152 23.52 5.82 -15.60
CA VAL A 152 22.67 4.97 -16.43
C VAL A 152 22.87 5.22 -17.92
N VAL A 153 23.11 6.47 -18.33
CA VAL A 153 23.32 6.86 -19.73
C VAL A 153 24.55 6.17 -20.35
N ASP A 154 25.61 5.97 -19.57
CA ASP A 154 26.87 5.41 -20.07
C ASP A 154 26.89 3.87 -20.13
N LEU A 155 25.79 3.20 -19.76
CA LEU A 155 25.73 1.74 -19.70
C LEU A 155 25.38 1.12 -21.05
N SER A 156 26.13 0.09 -21.44
CA SER A 156 25.76 -0.83 -22.52
C SER A 156 25.26 -2.15 -21.95
N LEU A 157 23.95 -2.39 -22.06
CA LEU A 157 23.28 -3.58 -21.52
C LEU A 157 22.94 -4.64 -22.59
N ASN A 158 23.54 -4.51 -23.78
CA ASN A 158 23.27 -5.37 -24.94
C ASN A 158 23.99 -6.73 -24.89
N GLN A 159 24.95 -6.89 -23.99
CA GLN A 159 25.70 -8.13 -23.79
C GLN A 159 25.32 -8.78 -22.45
N GLU A 160 25.75 -10.02 -22.27
CA GLU A 160 25.76 -10.64 -20.95
C GLU A 160 26.69 -9.81 -20.03
N GLN A 161 26.16 -9.34 -18.91
CA GLN A 161 26.89 -8.50 -17.96
C GLN A 161 26.95 -9.19 -16.59
N ASP A 162 27.83 -8.69 -15.73
CA ASP A 162 27.87 -9.10 -14.33
C ASP A 162 26.55 -8.71 -13.62
N ASP A 163 25.81 -9.72 -13.17
CA ASP A 163 24.61 -9.58 -12.33
C ASP A 163 24.84 -8.62 -11.15
N LYS A 164 26.09 -8.49 -10.65
CA LYS A 164 26.43 -7.55 -9.58
C LYS A 164 26.17 -6.10 -9.96
N LEU A 165 26.55 -5.67 -11.17
CA LEU A 165 26.36 -4.28 -11.60
C LEU A 165 24.88 -3.93 -11.71
N ILE A 166 24.08 -4.83 -12.29
CA ILE A 166 22.63 -4.65 -12.43
C ILE A 166 21.95 -4.59 -11.06
N ASN A 167 22.33 -5.48 -10.15
CA ASN A 167 21.79 -5.49 -8.80
C ASN A 167 22.21 -4.22 -8.02
N GLN A 168 23.45 -3.76 -8.19
CA GLN A 168 23.94 -2.52 -7.58
C GLN A 168 23.13 -1.31 -8.06
N LEU A 169 23.00 -1.11 -9.37
CA LEU A 169 22.24 0.02 -9.94
C LEU A 169 20.76 0.01 -9.56
N SER A 170 20.17 -1.20 -9.42
CA SER A 170 18.80 -1.35 -8.93
C SER A 170 18.63 -0.92 -7.47
N ARG A 171 19.63 -1.23 -6.63
CA ARG A 171 19.66 -0.79 -5.22
C ARG A 171 19.83 0.73 -5.14
N GLU A 172 20.75 1.29 -5.91
CA GLU A 172 20.96 2.74 -5.99
C GLU A 172 19.69 3.47 -6.49
N TYR A 173 18.97 2.90 -7.46
CA TYR A 173 17.67 3.44 -7.89
C TYR A 173 16.63 3.40 -6.76
N THR A 174 16.59 2.30 -5.99
CA THR A 174 15.71 2.19 -4.82
C THR A 174 16.04 3.23 -3.75
N GLU A 175 17.33 3.44 -3.46
CA GLU A 175 17.81 4.47 -2.54
C GLU A 175 17.44 5.87 -3.03
N LEU A 176 17.57 6.14 -4.33
CA LEU A 176 17.11 7.40 -4.94
C LEU A 176 15.61 7.62 -4.74
N LEU A 177 14.78 6.60 -4.97
CA LEU A 177 13.34 6.68 -4.74
C LEU A 177 13.00 6.95 -3.26
N GLN A 178 13.74 6.34 -2.32
CA GLN A 178 13.58 6.61 -0.89
C GLN A 178 13.95 8.06 -0.55
N LEU A 179 15.05 8.58 -1.11
CA LEU A 179 15.46 9.97 -0.95
C LEU A 179 14.40 10.95 -1.49
N LEU A 180 13.91 10.72 -2.71
CA LEU A 180 12.86 11.55 -3.31
C LEU A 180 11.61 11.57 -2.44
N LYS A 181 11.19 10.42 -1.91
CA LYS A 181 10.07 10.34 -0.97
C LYS A 181 10.32 11.16 0.29
N GLN A 182 11.53 11.10 0.87
CA GLN A 182 11.89 11.89 2.05
C GLN A 182 11.90 13.40 1.77
N LYS A 183 12.27 13.80 0.55
CA LYS A 183 12.23 15.20 0.08
C LYS A 183 10.82 15.69 -0.28
N GLY A 184 9.79 14.85 -0.13
CA GLY A 184 8.39 15.23 -0.36
C GLY A 184 7.87 14.98 -1.77
N TYR A 185 8.64 14.30 -2.64
CA TYR A 185 8.13 13.92 -3.95
C TYR A 185 7.09 12.80 -3.81
N HIS A 186 5.96 12.94 -4.50
CA HIS A 186 4.84 12.01 -4.41
C HIS A 186 4.83 10.93 -5.51
N HIS A 187 5.45 11.20 -6.66
CA HIS A 187 5.52 10.25 -7.75
C HIS A 187 6.72 9.32 -7.56
N ILE A 188 6.50 8.22 -6.84
CA ILE A 188 7.51 7.21 -6.55
C ILE A 188 7.07 5.90 -7.20
N GLN A 189 7.80 5.46 -8.22
CA GLN A 189 7.50 4.24 -8.96
C GLN A 189 8.80 3.48 -9.26
N PRO A 190 8.89 2.18 -8.93
CA PRO A 190 7.82 1.35 -8.38
C PRO A 190 7.60 1.55 -6.87
N GLY A 191 6.33 1.56 -6.44
CA GLY A 191 5.92 1.83 -5.06
C GLY A 191 6.43 0.80 -4.06
N ARG A 192 6.55 -0.48 -4.45
CA ARG A 192 7.14 -1.52 -3.57
C ARG A 192 8.63 -1.34 -3.34
N PHE A 193 9.34 -0.51 -4.12
CA PHE A 193 10.77 -0.32 -3.87
C PHE A 193 11.01 0.43 -2.57
N VAL A 194 10.14 1.41 -2.27
CA VAL A 194 10.22 2.20 -1.03
C VAL A 194 9.48 1.57 0.16
N LEU A 195 8.58 0.62 -0.11
CA LEU A 195 7.81 -0.13 0.88
C LEU A 195 7.70 -1.58 0.41
N PRO A 196 8.77 -2.37 0.57
CA PRO A 196 8.86 -3.70 -0.04
C PRO A 196 8.08 -4.79 0.70
N GLY A 197 7.71 -4.57 1.96
CA GLY A 197 7.11 -5.61 2.79
C GLY A 197 8.01 -6.85 2.82
N GLU A 198 7.40 -8.02 2.64
CA GLU A 198 8.10 -9.32 2.54
C GLU A 198 9.03 -9.47 1.32
N LEU A 199 9.01 -8.53 0.35
CA LEU A 199 9.80 -8.60 -0.88
C LEU A 199 11.18 -7.92 -0.79
N ALA A 200 11.61 -7.45 0.39
CA ALA A 200 12.80 -6.59 0.54
C ALA A 200 14.07 -7.13 -0.15
N GLU A 201 14.29 -8.44 -0.11
CA GLU A 201 15.46 -9.10 -0.72
C GLU A 201 15.11 -9.85 -2.02
N ALA A 202 13.88 -9.69 -2.54
CA ALA A 202 13.42 -10.44 -3.70
C ALA A 202 14.02 -9.88 -5.00
N PRO A 203 14.55 -10.72 -5.91
CA PRO A 203 15.10 -10.28 -7.19
C PRO A 203 14.10 -9.53 -8.09
N VAL A 204 12.80 -9.69 -7.85
CA VAL A 204 11.73 -8.96 -8.55
C VAL A 204 11.79 -7.45 -8.31
N LEU A 205 12.46 -7.00 -7.24
CA LEU A 205 12.71 -5.58 -6.96
C LEU A 205 14.03 -5.07 -7.52
N LEU A 206 14.80 -5.90 -8.22
CA LEU A 206 16.12 -5.54 -8.73
C LEU A 206 16.05 -5.12 -10.21
N PHE A 207 15.33 -4.05 -10.51
CA PHE A 207 15.36 -3.42 -11.83
C PHE A 207 15.31 -1.90 -11.72
N PHE A 208 15.64 -1.21 -12.79
CA PHE A 208 15.63 0.25 -12.86
C PHE A 208 15.23 0.70 -14.28
N PRO A 209 14.83 1.97 -14.50
CA PRO A 209 14.48 2.44 -15.82
C PRO A 209 15.74 2.59 -16.69
N TYR A 210 15.72 2.03 -17.89
CA TYR A 210 16.79 2.13 -18.89
C TYR A 210 16.18 2.18 -20.29
N VAL A 211 16.64 3.14 -21.11
CA VAL A 211 16.21 3.28 -22.51
C VAL A 211 17.24 2.61 -23.40
N GLY A 212 16.90 1.42 -23.87
CA GLY A 212 17.70 0.61 -24.79
C GLY A 212 16.89 0.12 -25.98
N GLU A 213 17.35 -0.97 -26.59
CA GLU A 213 16.62 -1.61 -27.68
C GLU A 213 15.32 -2.26 -27.20
N ASP A 214 14.22 -2.07 -27.95
CA ASP A 214 12.92 -2.69 -27.65
C ASP A 214 12.99 -4.23 -27.59
N LYS A 215 13.85 -4.83 -28.42
CA LYS A 215 14.06 -6.28 -28.51
C LYS A 215 15.46 -6.65 -28.04
N PRO A 216 15.70 -6.79 -26.73
CA PRO A 216 17.02 -7.13 -26.23
C PRO A 216 17.47 -8.52 -26.67
N ALA A 217 18.78 -8.66 -26.90
CA ALA A 217 19.39 -9.96 -27.12
C ALA A 217 19.11 -10.92 -25.95
N LYS A 218 18.78 -12.18 -26.25
CA LYS A 218 18.53 -13.19 -25.21
C LYS A 218 19.77 -13.35 -24.34
N GLY A 219 19.58 -13.32 -23.01
CA GLY A 219 20.67 -13.44 -22.05
C GLY A 219 21.40 -12.13 -21.76
N SER A 220 21.07 -11.03 -22.45
CA SER A 220 21.63 -9.73 -22.12
C SER A 220 21.10 -9.18 -20.79
N ALA A 221 21.83 -8.24 -20.21
CA ALA A 221 21.38 -7.53 -19.02
C ALA A 221 20.05 -6.78 -19.25
N LEU A 222 19.85 -6.21 -20.44
CA LEU A 222 18.58 -5.58 -20.79
C LEU A 222 17.43 -6.59 -20.82
N SER A 223 17.66 -7.79 -21.35
CA SER A 223 16.67 -8.88 -21.30
C SER A 223 16.33 -9.28 -19.86
N LEU A 224 17.26 -9.20 -18.93
CA LEU A 224 17.02 -9.47 -17.50
C LEU A 224 16.14 -8.38 -16.86
N LEU A 225 16.38 -7.11 -17.17
CA LEU A 225 15.56 -5.99 -16.69
C LEU A 225 14.10 -6.10 -17.18
N HIS A 226 13.90 -6.39 -18.48
CA HIS A 226 12.57 -6.66 -19.04
C HIS A 226 11.86 -7.80 -18.30
N LYS A 227 12.59 -8.90 -18.03
CA LYS A 227 12.05 -10.05 -17.31
C LYS A 227 11.63 -9.69 -15.89
N ARG A 228 12.48 -9.00 -15.12
CA ARG A 228 12.18 -8.59 -13.74
C ARG A 228 11.00 -7.63 -13.68
N TYR A 229 10.92 -6.67 -14.60
CA TYR A 229 9.77 -5.78 -14.75
C TYR A 229 8.48 -6.55 -15.04
N LYS A 230 8.52 -7.52 -15.96
CA LYS A 230 7.35 -8.32 -16.29
C LYS A 230 6.90 -9.20 -15.11
N GLU A 231 7.86 -9.75 -14.37
CA GLU A 231 7.59 -10.52 -13.17
C GLU A 231 7.01 -9.63 -12.06
N TYR A 232 7.48 -8.39 -11.93
CA TYR A 232 6.91 -7.42 -11.01
C TYR A 232 5.44 -7.13 -11.31
N GLN A 233 5.10 -6.89 -12.60
CA GLN A 233 3.70 -6.74 -13.00
C GLN A 233 2.87 -7.97 -12.62
N ASN A 234 3.36 -9.18 -12.90
CA ASN A 234 2.60 -10.42 -12.78
C ASN A 234 2.49 -10.96 -11.36
N GLN A 235 3.54 -10.83 -10.56
CA GLN A 235 3.64 -11.43 -9.22
C GLN A 235 3.45 -10.43 -8.09
N VAL A 236 3.59 -9.12 -8.37
CA VAL A 236 3.49 -8.09 -7.33
C VAL A 236 2.23 -7.25 -7.54
N ILE A 237 2.07 -6.63 -8.71
CA ILE A 237 0.97 -5.69 -8.95
C ILE A 237 -0.37 -6.43 -9.12
N LYS A 238 -0.44 -7.42 -10.03
CA LYS A 238 -1.68 -8.15 -10.30
C LYS A 238 -2.22 -8.90 -9.07
N PRO A 239 -1.42 -9.65 -8.30
CA PRO A 239 -1.94 -10.38 -7.14
C PRO A 239 -2.43 -9.44 -6.05
N PHE A 240 -1.73 -8.33 -5.81
CA PHE A 240 -2.19 -7.28 -4.90
C PHE A 240 -3.56 -6.71 -5.32
N ILE A 241 -3.72 -6.40 -6.61
CA ILE A 241 -4.98 -5.90 -7.14
C ILE A 241 -6.10 -6.93 -6.97
N SER A 242 -5.84 -8.18 -7.34
CA SER A 242 -6.81 -9.27 -7.19
C SER A 242 -7.20 -9.50 -5.73
N ALA A 243 -6.27 -9.33 -4.78
CA ALA A 243 -6.54 -9.48 -3.35
C ALA A 243 -7.42 -8.34 -2.79
N ILE A 244 -7.27 -7.12 -3.31
CA ILE A 244 -7.94 -5.93 -2.77
C ILE A 244 -9.23 -5.57 -3.52
N LEU A 245 -9.30 -5.85 -4.82
CA LEU A 245 -10.41 -5.51 -5.71
C LEU A 245 -11.43 -6.64 -6.04
N PRO A 246 -11.66 -7.72 -5.27
CA PRO A 246 -12.79 -8.61 -5.57
C PRO A 246 -14.12 -7.83 -5.50
N SER A 247 -14.85 -7.82 -6.64
CA SER A 247 -16.14 -7.17 -6.96
C SER A 247 -16.58 -6.02 -6.04
N LEU A 248 -16.44 -4.79 -6.55
CA LEU A 248 -16.75 -3.50 -5.93
C LEU A 248 -18.22 -3.27 -5.50
N THR A 249 -19.09 -4.29 -5.44
CA THR A 249 -20.49 -4.09 -5.08
C THR A 249 -20.71 -3.71 -3.61
N ASP A 250 -19.80 -4.08 -2.70
CA ASP A 250 -19.98 -3.86 -1.24
C ASP A 250 -18.74 -3.29 -0.52
N ARG A 251 -17.82 -2.62 -1.22
CA ARG A 251 -16.59 -2.04 -0.62
C ARG A 251 -16.54 -0.53 -0.74
N LEU A 252 -16.14 0.13 0.36
CA LEU A 252 -15.87 1.56 0.43
C LEU A 252 -14.34 1.76 0.48
N CYS A 253 -13.78 2.50 -0.48
CA CYS A 253 -12.36 2.86 -0.47
C CYS A 253 -12.18 4.26 0.11
N TRP A 254 -11.49 4.37 1.24
CA TRP A 254 -11.07 5.65 1.81
C TRP A 254 -9.63 5.92 1.44
N TRP A 255 -9.43 6.97 0.63
CA TRP A 255 -8.13 7.54 0.32
C TRP A 255 -7.88 8.73 1.24
N MET A 256 -6.98 8.56 2.20
CA MET A 256 -6.56 9.63 3.08
C MET A 256 -5.46 10.45 2.40
N CYS A 257 -5.75 11.72 2.15
CA CYS A 257 -4.77 12.70 1.69
C CYS A 257 -4.56 13.72 2.81
N CYS A 258 -3.31 13.92 3.22
CA CYS A 258 -2.95 15.00 4.13
C CYS A 258 -2.31 16.09 3.27
N HIS A 259 -3.00 17.22 3.08
CA HIS A 259 -2.35 18.41 2.55
C HIS A 259 -1.44 18.96 3.66
N ARG A 260 -0.16 19.07 3.36
CA ARG A 260 0.73 19.99 4.09
C ARG A 260 0.75 21.31 3.34
#